data_AF-X1EWF3-F1
#
_entry.id   AF-X1EWF3-F1
#
_cell.length_a   1.000
_cell.length_b   1.000
_cell.length_c   1.000
_cell.angle_alpha   90.00
_cell.angle_beta   90.00
_cell.angle_gamma   90.00
#
_symmetry.space_group_name_H-M   'P 1'
#
loop_
_entity.id
_entity.type
_entity.pdbx_description
1 polymer ?
#
loop_
_entity_poly.entity_id
_entity_poly.type
_entity_poly.pdbx_seq_one_letter_code
_entity_poly.pdbx_strand_id
1 'polypeptide(L)'
;MNKVSSSFVLAFVWCLVHPVLGTAEGGTESQHVEQSSLSEILPPGKLKADLDFLFKTVEEVHPNMYAYVSEADFRVHRDGLYKRIDQPMTRLEFYKQVAPVVAKLRNGHTQVYPFLTEFKEHLESGGKIFAIGLRFDGENIILTKNYCHEKLPVGGAVLEIN
;
A
#
# COMPACT_ATOMS: atom_id res chain seq x y z
N MET A 1 6.85 30.83 -31.68
CA MET A 1 6.67 31.14 -30.24
C MET A 1 5.33 30.57 -29.82
N ASN A 2 5.37 29.63 -28.89
CA ASN A 2 4.47 28.47 -28.86
C ASN A 2 3.11 28.75 -28.23
N LYS A 3 2.06 28.33 -28.94
CA LYS A 3 0.85 27.74 -28.39
C LYS A 3 0.85 26.27 -28.83
N VAL A 4 0.65 25.32 -27.91
CA VAL A 4 -0.13 24.11 -28.22
C VAL A 4 -0.85 23.62 -26.96
N SER A 5 -2.12 23.31 -27.19
CA SER A 5 -3.15 22.70 -26.35
C SER A 5 -3.02 21.16 -26.33
N SER A 6 -3.88 20.50 -25.53
CA SER A 6 -4.37 19.11 -25.70
C SER A 6 -3.60 18.04 -24.91
N SER A 7 -4.18 17.00 -24.30
CA SER A 7 -5.56 16.65 -23.96
C SER A 7 -5.53 15.46 -23.00
N PHE A 8 -6.55 15.37 -22.16
CA PHE A 8 -7.00 14.17 -21.45
C PHE A 8 -7.16 12.98 -22.42
N VAL A 9 -6.62 11.81 -22.08
CA VAL A 9 -6.93 10.56 -22.79
C VAL A 9 -7.92 9.76 -21.94
N LEU A 10 -9.18 9.82 -22.33
CA LEU A 10 -10.22 8.84 -22.02
C LEU A 10 -9.99 7.61 -22.92
N ALA A 11 -9.83 6.43 -22.33
CA ALA A 11 -9.80 5.17 -23.06
C ALA A 11 -11.22 4.80 -23.51
N PHE A 12 -11.54 5.04 -24.78
CA PHE A 12 -12.70 4.47 -25.47
C PHE A 12 -12.24 3.27 -26.29
N VAL A 13 -12.78 2.08 -25.98
CA VAL A 13 -12.64 0.87 -26.78
C VAL A 13 -13.44 1.07 -28.07
N TRP A 14 -12.75 1.22 -29.21
CA TRP A 14 -13.36 1.17 -30.53
C TRP A 14 -12.87 -0.08 -31.25
N CYS A 15 -13.76 -1.06 -31.38
CA CYS A 15 -13.56 -2.26 -32.18
C CYS A 15 -14.21 -2.03 -33.56
N LEU A 16 -13.47 -2.34 -34.64
CA LEU A 16 -13.90 -2.84 -35.97
C LEU A 16 -13.23 -2.15 -37.19
N VAL A 17 -12.53 -3.00 -37.98
CA VAL A 17 -12.17 -2.98 -39.44
C VAL A 17 -11.43 -1.74 -40.01
N HIS A 18 -10.24 -1.81 -40.64
CA HIS A 18 -9.75 -2.69 -41.72
C HIS A 18 -8.19 -2.72 -41.81
N PRO A 19 -7.60 -3.65 -42.58
CA PRO A 19 -6.14 -3.84 -42.75
C PRO A 19 -5.60 -3.07 -43.97
N VAL A 20 -4.43 -2.42 -43.89
CA VAL A 20 -3.49 -2.21 -45.01
C VAL A 20 -2.10 -1.85 -44.46
N LEU A 21 -1.09 -2.46 -45.07
CA LEU A 21 0.36 -2.28 -44.93
C LEU A 21 0.82 -0.81 -44.82
N GLY A 22 1.78 -0.56 -43.92
CA GLY A 22 2.56 0.67 -43.86
C GLY A 22 3.76 0.52 -42.92
N THR A 23 4.94 0.84 -43.44
CA THR A 23 6.28 0.62 -42.89
C THR A 23 6.65 1.48 -41.67
N ALA A 24 7.42 0.85 -40.77
CA ALA A 24 8.57 1.34 -39.99
C ALA A 24 8.48 2.62 -39.12
N GLU A 25 9.17 2.50 -37.97
CA GLU A 25 9.58 3.53 -37.01
C GLU A 25 8.56 3.89 -35.91
N GLY A 26 8.27 2.90 -35.08
CA GLY A 26 7.81 3.14 -33.71
C GLY A 26 9.02 3.15 -32.77
N GLY A 27 9.54 4.35 -32.47
CA GLY A 27 10.47 4.55 -31.36
C GLY A 27 9.76 4.16 -30.07
N THR A 28 10.23 3.08 -29.43
CA THR A 28 9.84 2.74 -28.07
C THR A 28 10.53 3.72 -27.13
N GLU A 29 9.87 4.83 -26.82
CA GLU A 29 10.14 5.56 -25.59
C GLU A 29 9.71 4.67 -24.42
N SER A 30 10.66 3.85 -23.97
CA SER A 30 10.60 3.21 -22.67
C SER A 30 10.59 4.34 -21.64
N GLN A 31 9.42 4.64 -21.08
CA GLN A 31 9.35 5.44 -19.87
C GLN A 31 10.15 4.70 -18.80
N HIS A 32 11.35 5.22 -18.51
CA HIS A 32 12.15 4.79 -17.38
C HIS A 32 11.36 5.13 -16.12
N VAL A 33 10.66 4.13 -15.56
CA VAL A 33 10.22 4.19 -14.17
C VAL A 33 11.51 4.22 -13.37
N GLU A 34 11.88 5.43 -12.92
CA GLU A 34 13.04 5.64 -12.07
C GLU A 34 12.89 4.74 -10.84
N GLN A 35 13.80 3.78 -10.73
CA GLN A 35 13.75 2.73 -9.72
C GLN A 35 14.18 3.37 -8.39
N SER A 36 13.21 3.99 -7.69
CA SER A 36 13.38 4.59 -6.37
C SER A 36 14.11 3.60 -5.46
N SER A 37 15.24 4.02 -4.89
CA SER A 37 16.04 3.18 -4.00
C SER A 37 15.25 2.90 -2.72
N LEU A 38 15.33 1.67 -2.20
CA LEU A 38 14.54 1.25 -1.03
C LEU A 38 14.92 2.01 0.24
N SER A 39 16.14 2.53 0.27
CA SER A 39 16.68 3.42 1.30
C SER A 39 16.52 4.91 0.97
N GLU A 40 15.77 5.26 -0.07
CA GLU A 40 15.50 6.65 -0.41
C GLU A 40 14.80 7.35 0.76
N ILE A 41 15.41 8.43 1.22
CA ILE A 41 14.87 9.29 2.27
C ILE A 41 14.00 10.35 1.61
N LEU A 42 12.69 10.26 1.86
CA LEU A 42 11.70 11.14 1.25
C LEU A 42 11.46 12.36 2.15
N PRO A 43 11.45 13.59 1.60
CA PRO A 43 11.22 14.80 2.38
C PRO A 43 9.76 14.89 2.86
N PRO A 44 9.50 15.49 4.05
CA PRO A 44 8.15 15.60 4.63
C PRO A 44 7.11 16.21 3.69
N GLY A 45 7.51 17.17 2.84
CA GLY A 45 6.60 17.81 1.89
C GLY A 45 6.01 16.82 0.88
N LYS A 46 6.82 15.89 0.36
CA LYS A 46 6.33 14.84 -0.56
C LYS A 46 5.42 13.86 0.18
N LEU A 47 5.81 13.45 1.38
CA LEU A 47 5.02 12.52 2.20
C LEU A 47 3.65 13.10 2.60
N LYS A 48 3.58 14.40 2.90
CA LYS A 48 2.30 15.09 3.18
C LYS A 48 1.43 15.20 1.93
N ALA A 49 2.02 15.46 0.77
CA ALA A 49 1.27 15.46 -0.49
C ALA A 49 0.65 14.08 -0.79
N ASP A 50 1.37 12.99 -0.49
CA ASP A 50 0.83 11.63 -0.60
C ASP A 50 -0.34 11.40 0.38
N LEU A 51 -0.28 11.96 1.60
CA LEU A 51 -1.40 11.91 2.53
C LEU A 51 -2.61 12.72 2.05
N ASP A 52 -2.37 13.91 1.48
CA ASP A 52 -3.43 14.74 0.92
C ASP A 52 -4.16 13.97 -0.18
N PHE A 53 -3.41 13.35 -1.08
CA PHE A 53 -3.96 12.50 -2.14
C PHE A 53 -4.72 11.30 -1.57
N LEU A 54 -4.14 10.58 -0.61
CA LEU A 54 -4.75 9.41 0.02
C LEU A 54 -6.09 9.75 0.66
N PHE A 55 -6.11 10.72 1.58
CA PHE A 55 -7.33 11.02 2.33
C PHE A 55 -8.40 11.66 1.46
N LYS A 56 -8.02 12.55 0.53
CA LYS A 56 -8.96 13.08 -0.46
C LYS A 56 -9.60 11.96 -1.28
N THR A 57 -8.79 11.03 -1.79
CA THR A 57 -9.31 9.91 -2.59
C THR A 57 -10.27 9.05 -1.78
N VAL A 58 -9.92 8.70 -0.54
CA VAL A 58 -10.80 7.90 0.33
C VAL A 58 -12.10 8.65 0.61
N GLU A 59 -12.05 9.94 0.91
CA GLU A 59 -13.25 10.77 1.12
C GLU A 59 -14.16 10.83 -0.12
N GLU A 60 -13.57 10.88 -1.32
CA GLU A 60 -14.31 10.97 -2.58
C GLU A 60 -14.93 9.64 -3.03
N VAL A 61 -14.22 8.51 -2.84
CA VAL A 61 -14.62 7.22 -3.44
C VAL A 61 -15.23 6.24 -2.44
N HIS A 62 -15.00 6.41 -1.14
CA HIS A 62 -15.47 5.44 -0.16
C HIS A 62 -16.98 5.64 0.14
N PRO A 63 -17.84 4.62 -0.06
CA PRO A 63 -19.30 4.79 0.04
C PRO A 63 -19.80 5.27 1.41
N ASN A 64 -19.11 4.88 2.48
CA ASN A 64 -19.39 5.35 3.85
C ASN A 64 -18.14 5.29 4.73
N MET A 65 -17.24 6.27 4.57
CA MET A 65 -15.94 6.29 5.25
C MET A 65 -16.07 6.23 6.78
N TYR A 66 -17.08 6.90 7.31
CA TYR A 66 -17.31 7.07 8.75
C TYR A 66 -18.30 6.05 9.33
N ALA A 67 -18.47 4.90 8.68
CA ALA A 67 -19.42 3.86 9.14
C ALA A 67 -19.14 3.35 10.56
N TYR A 68 -17.87 3.35 10.99
CA TYR A 68 -17.42 2.73 12.25
C TYR A 68 -16.57 3.65 13.15
N VAL A 69 -16.34 4.89 12.71
CA VAL A 69 -15.58 5.91 13.43
C VAL A 69 -16.19 7.27 13.14
N SER A 70 -16.34 8.12 14.15
CA SER A 70 -16.85 9.48 13.91
C SER A 70 -15.82 10.29 13.11
N GLU A 71 -16.30 11.23 12.30
CA GLU A 71 -15.42 12.15 11.57
C GLU A 71 -14.50 12.94 12.52
N ALA A 72 -15.02 13.36 13.67
CA ALA A 72 -14.24 14.08 14.68
C ALA A 72 -13.10 13.22 15.24
N ASP A 73 -13.37 11.96 15.60
CA ASP A 73 -12.35 11.05 16.14
C ASP A 73 -11.31 10.70 15.07
N PHE A 74 -11.76 10.44 13.84
CA PHE A 74 -10.86 10.17 12.73
C PHE A 74 -9.94 11.36 12.44
N ARG A 75 -10.49 12.59 12.48
CA ARG A 75 -9.72 13.82 12.29
C ARG A 75 -8.60 13.96 13.33
N VAL A 76 -8.83 13.60 14.60
CA VAL A 76 -7.76 13.60 15.62
C VAL A 76 -6.60 12.68 15.23
N HIS A 77 -6.90 11.48 14.73
CA HIS A 77 -5.87 10.55 14.26
C HIS A 77 -5.15 11.06 13.00
N ARG A 78 -5.90 11.61 12.04
CA ARG A 78 -5.37 12.20 10.81
C ARG A 78 -4.45 13.37 11.12
N ASP A 79 -4.89 14.35 11.90
CA ASP A 79 -4.10 15.53 12.24
C ASP A 79 -2.85 15.15 13.05
N GLY A 80 -2.98 14.15 13.93
CA GLY A 80 -1.85 13.56 14.63
C GLY A 80 -0.81 12.94 13.69
N LEU A 81 -1.25 12.28 12.61
CA LEU A 81 -0.35 11.74 11.59
C LEU A 81 0.42 12.84 10.85
N TYR A 82 -0.28 13.89 10.38
CA TYR A 82 0.37 15.03 9.71
C TYR A 82 1.42 15.71 10.58
N LYS A 83 1.21 15.77 11.90
CA LYS A 83 2.19 16.30 12.86
C LYS A 83 3.42 15.41 13.02
N ARG A 84 3.26 14.08 12.99
CA ARG A 84 4.39 13.13 13.13
C ARG A 84 5.27 13.04 11.89
N ILE A 85 4.78 13.49 10.73
CA ILE A 85 5.56 13.53 9.49
C ILE A 85 6.20 14.91 9.39
N ASP A 86 7.21 15.13 10.22
CA ASP A 86 7.97 16.39 10.30
C ASP A 86 9.44 16.21 9.91
N GLN A 87 9.93 14.97 9.86
CA GLN A 87 11.28 14.62 9.42
C GLN A 87 11.27 13.75 8.15
N PRO A 88 12.32 13.83 7.32
CA PRO A 88 12.49 12.92 6.21
C PRO A 88 12.54 11.46 6.68
N MET A 89 11.92 10.54 5.94
CA MET A 89 11.87 9.12 6.31
C MET A 89 11.80 8.23 5.07
N THR A 90 12.11 6.96 5.24
CA THR A 90 11.94 5.93 4.20
C THR A 90 10.47 5.63 3.94
N ARG A 91 10.18 5.01 2.79
CA ARG A 91 8.84 4.52 2.43
C ARG A 91 8.28 3.54 3.46
N LEU A 92 9.13 2.68 4.03
CA LEU A 92 8.73 1.71 5.05
C LEU A 92 8.36 2.38 6.37
N GLU A 93 9.12 3.41 6.80
CA GLU A 93 8.79 4.19 8.00
C GLU A 93 7.49 4.97 7.83
N PHE A 94 7.30 5.58 6.66
CA PHE A 94 6.05 6.24 6.31
C PHE A 94 4.87 5.25 6.34
N TYR A 95 4.99 4.10 5.70
CA TYR A 95 3.98 3.03 5.74
C TYR A 95 3.55 2.67 7.17
N LYS A 96 4.53 2.46 8.07
CA LYS A 96 4.29 2.12 9.48
C LYS A 96 3.52 3.22 10.24
N GLN A 97 3.63 4.48 9.83
CA GLN A 97 2.87 5.59 10.41
C GLN A 97 1.44 5.68 9.86
N VAL A 98 1.27 5.45 8.54
CA VAL A 98 -0.01 5.64 7.84
C VAL A 98 -0.98 4.48 8.05
N ALA A 99 -0.50 3.24 7.93
CA ALA A 99 -1.36 2.05 7.96
C ALA A 99 -2.24 1.96 9.24
N PRO A 100 -1.74 2.25 10.46
CA PRO A 100 -2.57 2.23 11.66
C PRO A 100 -3.69 3.29 11.66
N VAL A 101 -3.49 4.42 10.97
CA VAL A 101 -4.49 5.49 10.88
C VAL A 101 -5.59 5.10 9.89
N VAL A 102 -5.23 4.55 8.73
CA VAL A 102 -6.22 4.02 7.78
C VAL A 102 -7.03 2.88 8.40
N ALA A 103 -6.39 2.02 9.19
CA ALA A 103 -7.07 0.95 9.91
C ALA A 103 -8.14 1.44 10.92
N LYS A 104 -8.11 2.71 11.36
CA LYS A 104 -9.16 3.30 12.21
C LYS A 104 -10.50 3.42 11.51
N LEU A 105 -10.55 3.36 10.18
CA LEU A 105 -11.80 3.27 9.41
C LEU A 105 -12.51 1.92 9.61
N ARG A 106 -11.80 0.91 10.13
CA ARG A 106 -12.32 -0.44 10.42
C ARG A 106 -12.99 -1.10 9.21
N ASN A 107 -12.44 -0.84 8.03
CA ASN A 107 -12.93 -1.37 6.76
C ASN A 107 -11.89 -2.32 6.15
N GLY A 108 -12.24 -3.60 5.98
CA GLY A 108 -11.33 -4.62 5.45
C GLY A 108 -11.01 -4.50 3.95
N HIS A 109 -11.55 -3.50 3.26
CA HIS A 109 -11.30 -3.22 1.83
C HIS A 109 -10.56 -1.89 1.64
N THR A 110 -10.33 -1.15 2.72
CA THR A 110 -9.59 0.11 2.73
C THR A 110 -8.32 -0.11 3.53
N GLN A 111 -7.25 -0.46 2.82
CA GLN A 111 -5.98 -0.82 3.42
C GLN A 111 -4.82 -0.24 2.61
N VAL A 112 -3.74 0.08 3.30
CA VAL A 112 -2.45 0.40 2.70
C VAL A 112 -1.59 -0.85 2.81
N TYR A 113 -0.99 -1.28 1.71
CA TYR A 113 -0.10 -2.43 1.69
C TYR A 113 1.36 -2.00 1.82
N PRO A 114 2.19 -2.78 2.52
CA PRO A 114 3.63 -2.62 2.40
C PRO A 114 4.01 -2.98 0.96
N PHE A 115 5.00 -2.28 0.43
CA PHE A 115 5.48 -2.53 -0.92
C PHE A 115 6.19 -3.89 -1.00
N LEU A 116 5.96 -4.61 -2.11
CA LEU A 116 6.52 -5.95 -2.32
C LEU A 116 8.04 -5.95 -2.33
N THR A 117 8.66 -4.85 -2.76
CA THR A 117 10.11 -4.73 -2.87
C THR A 117 10.77 -4.76 -1.49
N GLU A 118 10.27 -3.96 -0.55
CA GLU A 118 10.73 -3.92 0.84
C GLU A 118 10.48 -5.26 1.55
N PHE A 119 9.37 -5.94 1.25
CA PHE A 119 9.11 -7.29 1.77
C PHE A 119 10.11 -8.31 1.24
N LYS A 120 10.44 -8.27 -0.07
CA LYS A 120 11.42 -9.15 -0.68
C LYS A 120 12.82 -8.91 -0.11
N GLU A 121 13.24 -7.66 0.02
CA GLU A 121 14.53 -7.30 0.63
C GLU A 121 14.61 -7.76 2.09
N HIS A 122 13.52 -7.63 2.86
CA HIS A 122 13.46 -8.16 4.22
C HIS A 122 13.73 -9.68 4.23
N LEU A 123 13.13 -10.44 3.32
CA LEU A 123 13.41 -11.89 3.23
C LEU A 123 14.85 -12.19 2.80
N GLU A 124 15.37 -11.48 1.79
CA GLU A 124 16.72 -11.69 1.25
C GLU A 124 17.82 -11.31 2.26
N SER A 125 17.57 -10.33 3.11
CA SER A 125 18.47 -9.91 4.20
C SER A 125 18.39 -10.80 5.45
N GLY A 126 17.65 -11.91 5.40
CA GLY A 126 17.50 -12.85 6.51
C GLY A 126 16.44 -12.42 7.54
N GLY A 127 15.59 -11.46 7.18
CA GLY A 127 14.44 -11.06 7.95
C GLY A 127 13.45 -12.21 8.17
N LYS A 128 12.91 -12.27 9.38
CA LYS A 128 12.01 -13.36 9.80
C LYS A 128 10.57 -13.07 9.38
N ILE A 129 9.85 -14.14 9.06
CA ILE A 129 8.41 -14.16 8.91
C ILE A 129 7.80 -15.20 9.84
N PHE A 130 6.55 -15.00 10.24
CA PHE A 130 5.79 -16.02 10.95
C PHE A 130 5.24 -17.03 9.95
N ALA A 131 6.07 -18.01 9.59
CA ALA A 131 5.74 -19.07 8.65
C ALA A 131 4.87 -20.17 9.31
N ILE A 132 3.75 -19.77 9.91
CA ILE A 132 2.79 -20.66 10.59
C ILE A 132 1.36 -20.32 10.17
N GLY A 133 0.51 -21.34 10.08
CA GLY A 133 -0.92 -21.16 9.89
C GLY A 133 -1.63 -21.21 11.23
N LEU A 134 -2.42 -20.18 11.54
CA LEU A 134 -3.21 -20.11 12.78
C LEU A 134 -4.70 -20.17 12.47
N ARG A 135 -5.46 -20.83 13.36
CA ARG A 135 -6.92 -20.76 13.39
C ARG A 135 -7.34 -20.13 14.71
N PHE A 136 -8.26 -19.18 14.62
CA PHE A 136 -8.89 -18.53 15.76
C PHE A 136 -10.30 -19.10 15.88
N ASP A 137 -10.63 -19.72 17.01
CA ASP A 137 -11.97 -20.27 17.29
C ASP A 137 -12.74 -19.48 18.36
N GLY A 138 -12.26 -18.27 18.68
CA GLY A 138 -12.85 -17.36 19.65
C GLY A 138 -12.07 -17.34 20.96
N GLU A 139 -11.88 -18.50 21.58
CA GLU A 139 -11.14 -18.64 22.84
C GLU A 139 -9.70 -19.09 22.63
N ASN A 140 -9.44 -19.91 21.60
CA ASN A 140 -8.13 -20.49 21.36
C ASN A 140 -7.54 -20.02 20.03
N ILE A 141 -6.21 -19.93 20.04
CA ILE A 141 -5.40 -19.76 18.84
C ILE A 141 -4.70 -21.09 18.60
N ILE A 142 -5.09 -21.82 17.56
CA ILE A 142 -4.57 -23.16 17.28
C ILE A 142 -3.57 -23.11 16.13
N LEU A 143 -2.40 -23.70 16.33
CA LEU A 143 -1.42 -23.93 15.26
C LEU A 143 -1.97 -25.00 14.31
N THR A 144 -2.25 -24.63 13.07
CA THR A 144 -2.81 -25.54 12.06
C THR A 144 -1.81 -25.96 10.99
N LYS A 145 -0.80 -25.13 10.75
CA LYS A 145 0.25 -25.41 9.75
C LYS A 145 1.59 -24.93 10.26
N ASN A 146 2.62 -25.72 10.03
CA ASN A 146 4.00 -25.37 10.31
C ASN A 146 4.76 -25.36 8.99
N TYR A 147 5.19 -24.19 8.55
CA TYR A 147 6.04 -24.01 7.37
C TYR A 147 7.50 -23.76 7.75
N CYS A 148 7.83 -23.77 9.03
CA CYS A 148 9.18 -23.63 9.54
C CYS A 148 9.96 -24.96 9.42
N HIS A 149 11.29 -24.86 9.42
CA HIS A 149 12.16 -26.04 9.54
C HIS A 149 12.08 -26.69 10.92
N GLU A 150 11.83 -25.91 11.96
CA GLU A 150 11.65 -26.40 13.33
C GLU A 150 10.32 -27.15 13.46
N LYS A 151 10.31 -28.21 14.28
CA LYS A 151 9.09 -28.99 14.52
C LYS A 151 8.21 -28.32 15.56
N LEU A 152 7.23 -27.54 15.10
CA LEU A 152 6.18 -26.98 15.95
C LEU A 152 4.99 -27.97 16.08
N PRO A 153 4.33 -28.04 17.26
CA PRO A 153 3.26 -28.99 17.53
C PRO A 153 1.94 -28.58 16.86
N VAL A 154 1.70 -29.03 15.62
CA VAL A 154 0.43 -28.81 14.92
C VAL A 154 -0.74 -29.40 15.74
N GLY A 155 -1.79 -28.62 15.91
CA GLY A 155 -2.92 -28.89 16.81
C GLY A 155 -2.73 -28.29 18.21
N GLY A 156 -1.53 -27.82 18.55
CA GLY A 156 -1.25 -27.15 19.81
C GLY A 156 -1.88 -25.76 19.88
N ALA A 157 -2.26 -25.36 21.10
CA ALA A 157 -2.71 -24.01 21.41
C ALA A 157 -1.51 -23.06 21.59
N VAL A 158 -1.60 -21.88 21.00
CA VAL A 158 -0.67 -20.77 21.22
C VAL A 158 -1.09 -20.06 22.51
N LEU A 159 -0.20 -20.08 23.51
CA LEU A 159 -0.48 -19.51 24.83
C LEU A 159 -0.11 -18.01 24.90
N GLU A 160 1.00 -17.63 24.29
CA GLU A 160 1.50 -16.25 24.31
C GLU A 160 2.35 -15.95 23.07
N ILE A 161 2.50 -14.66 22.76
CA ILE A 161 3.45 -14.10 21.79
C ILE A 161 4.12 -12.92 22.51
N ASN A 162 5.46 -12.95 22.59
CA ASN A 162 6.28 -11.93 23.28
C ASN A 162 6.87 -10.92 22.29
#